data_AF-A0A536KQX8-F1
#
_entry.id   AF-A0A536KQX8-F1
#
_cell.length_a   1.000
_cell.length_b   1.000
_cell.length_c   1.000
_cell.angle_alpha   90.00
_cell.angle_beta   90.00
_cell.angle_gamma   90.00
#
_symmetry.space_group_name_H-M   'P 1'
#
loop_
_entity.id
_entity.type
_entity.pdbx_description
1 polymer ?
#
loop_
_entity_poly.entity_id
_entity_poly.type
_entity_poly.pdbx_seq_one_letter_code
_entity_poly.pdbx_strand_id
1 'polypeptide(L)'
;QRLACDGTLCRVLRADSVVVDVGRATRAVSPAQWRALKARHRTCAAPGCDRPINWTSPHHVEFWSQGGKSNLSNLLPLCYFHHRQVHEGGWQVVRAGEGVKFIPPDRVIPKRVRGPGMRWAA
;
A
#
# COMPACT_ATOMS: atom_id res chain seq x y z
N GLN A 1 -0.51 4.65 12.03
CA GLN A 1 0.11 3.57 11.24
C GLN A 1 0.47 3.99 9.81
N ARG A 2 -0.40 4.71 9.09
CA ARG A 2 -0.13 5.20 7.71
C ARG A 2 1.26 5.79 7.46
N LEU A 3 1.75 6.68 8.34
CA LEU A 3 3.05 7.33 8.19
C LEU A 3 4.22 6.34 8.05
N ALA A 4 4.08 5.12 8.60
CA ALA A 4 5.09 4.07 8.52
C ALA A 4 5.08 3.30 7.19
N CYS A 5 3.95 3.27 6.47
CA CYS A 5 3.80 2.62 5.16
C CYS A 5 3.99 3.58 3.99
N ASP A 6 3.59 4.85 4.11
CA ASP A 6 3.61 5.83 3.01
C ASP A 6 5.00 6.49 2.85
N GLY A 7 5.89 6.30 3.82
CA GLY A 7 7.19 6.97 3.87
C GLY A 7 8.22 6.34 2.94
N THR A 8 8.58 7.04 1.86
CA THR A 8 9.74 6.68 1.03
C THR A 8 10.97 7.46 1.50
N LEU A 9 12.04 6.75 1.87
CA LEU A 9 13.33 7.28 2.29
C LEU A 9 14.41 6.69 1.37
N CYS A 10 14.80 7.46 0.35
CA CYS A 10 15.78 7.02 -0.64
C CYS A 10 17.21 7.20 -0.10
N ARG A 11 17.96 6.11 0.02
CA ARG A 11 19.41 6.16 0.24
C ARG A 11 20.12 6.25 -1.11
N VAL A 12 20.92 7.28 -1.32
CA VAL A 12 21.76 7.42 -2.52
C VAL A 12 23.03 6.58 -2.31
N LEU A 13 23.25 5.56 -3.14
CA LEU A 13 24.48 4.77 -3.18
C LEU A 13 25.07 4.86 -4.59
N ARG A 14 26.41 4.96 -4.69
CA ARG A 14 27.12 5.01 -5.98
C ARG A 14 26.99 3.69 -6.73
N ALA A 15 26.98 3.83 -8.06
CA ALA A 15 26.87 2.83 -9.13
C ALA A 15 27.71 1.58 -8.80
N ASP A 16 27.19 0.34 -8.75
CA ASP A 16 26.53 -0.41 -9.83
C ASP A 16 25.58 -1.52 -9.31
N SER A 17 25.01 -1.37 -8.11
CA SER A 17 24.17 -2.40 -7.48
C SER A 17 22.77 -1.89 -7.15
N VAL A 18 21.74 -2.50 -7.75
CA VAL A 18 20.34 -2.18 -7.43
C VAL A 18 19.86 -3.07 -6.31
N VAL A 19 19.74 -2.53 -5.11
CA VAL A 19 19.21 -3.25 -3.95
C VAL A 19 17.69 -3.41 -4.09
N VAL A 20 17.24 -4.65 -4.32
CA VAL A 20 15.83 -5.02 -4.48
C VAL A 20 15.22 -5.50 -3.15
N ASP A 21 16.03 -5.89 -2.16
CA ASP A 21 15.59 -6.29 -0.83
C ASP A 21 16.49 -5.67 0.25
N VAL A 22 15.87 -5.07 1.25
CA VAL A 22 16.50 -4.39 2.39
C VAL A 22 16.01 -4.95 3.73
N GLY A 23 15.14 -5.98 3.72
CA GLY A 23 14.52 -6.52 4.92
C GLY A 23 13.82 -5.43 5.73
N ARG A 24 14.25 -5.20 6.98
CA ARG A 24 13.75 -4.13 7.85
C ARG A 24 14.67 -2.90 7.87
N ALA A 25 15.80 -2.92 7.18
CA ALA A 25 16.81 -1.86 7.22
C ALA A 25 16.26 -0.50 6.77
N THR A 26 15.22 -0.50 5.94
CA THR A 26 14.42 0.69 5.66
C THR A 26 12.95 0.33 5.44
N ARG A 27 12.07 1.29 5.73
CA ARG A 27 10.64 1.25 5.37
C ARG A 27 10.38 1.65 3.92
N ALA A 28 11.36 2.27 3.28
CA ALA A 28 11.25 2.82 1.94
C ALA A 28 11.18 1.71 0.90
N VAL A 29 10.17 1.78 0.03
CA VAL A 29 10.13 0.92 -1.15
C VAL A 29 11.09 1.47 -2.20
N SER A 30 12.05 0.65 -2.61
CA SER A 30 13.05 1.08 -3.59
C SER A 30 12.41 1.29 -4.97
N PRO A 31 12.97 2.15 -5.84
CA PRO A 31 12.47 2.32 -7.20
C PRO A 31 12.40 1.00 -7.99
N ALA A 32 13.32 0.05 -7.71
CA ALA A 32 13.31 -1.26 -8.34
C ALA A 32 12.15 -2.14 -7.87
N GLN A 33 11.87 -2.15 -6.55
CA GLN A 33 10.68 -2.81 -6.01
C GLN A 33 9.40 -2.21 -6.57
N TRP A 34 9.34 -0.88 -6.70
CA TRP A 34 8.19 -0.21 -7.29
C TRP A 34 7.98 -0.56 -8.76
N ARG A 35 9.05 -0.60 -9.57
CA ARG A 35 8.99 -1.08 -10.95
C ARG A 35 8.52 -2.54 -11.02
N ALA A 36 8.99 -3.39 -10.12
CA ALA A 36 8.57 -4.78 -10.07
C ALA A 36 7.09 -4.93 -9.70
N LEU A 37 6.56 -4.11 -8.77
CA LEU A 37 5.12 -4.05 -8.50
C LEU A 37 4.32 -3.59 -9.71
N LYS A 38 4.81 -2.57 -10.43
CA LYS A 38 4.20 -2.09 -11.67
C LYS A 38 4.16 -3.14 -12.78
N ALA A 39 5.19 -3.99 -12.86
CA ALA A 39 5.22 -5.09 -13.81
C ALA A 39 4.21 -6.20 -13.46
N ARG A 40 3.95 -6.43 -12.17
CA ARG A 40 3.02 -7.46 -11.67
C ARG A 40 1.55 -7.02 -11.66
N HIS A 41 1.30 -5.73 -11.53
CA HIS A 41 -0.03 -5.18 -11.34
C HIS A 41 -0.34 -4.06 -12.33
N ARG A 42 -1.50 -4.14 -12.98
CA ARG A 42 -2.00 -3.07 -13.86
C ARG A 42 -2.86 -2.05 -13.13
N THR A 43 -3.50 -2.46 -12.04
CA THR A 43 -4.41 -1.65 -11.22
C THR A 43 -4.13 -1.86 -9.72
N CYS A 44 -4.89 -1.14 -8.89
CA CYS A 44 -4.96 -1.39 -7.45
C CYS A 44 -5.28 -2.85 -7.15
N ALA A 45 -4.58 -3.44 -6.17
CA ALA A 45 -4.73 -4.86 -5.82
C ALA A 45 -6.02 -5.21 -5.07
N ALA A 46 -6.79 -4.21 -4.61
CA ALA A 46 -8.08 -4.42 -4.00
C ALA A 46 -9.09 -5.05 -5.00
N PRO A 47 -9.88 -6.07 -4.59
CA PRO A 47 -10.82 -6.75 -5.47
C PRO A 47 -11.77 -5.79 -6.16
N GLY A 48 -11.91 -5.93 -7.49
CA GLY A 48 -12.80 -5.11 -8.32
C GLY A 48 -12.38 -3.65 -8.50
N CYS A 49 -11.19 -3.24 -8.02
CA CYS A 49 -10.71 -1.88 -8.23
C CYS A 49 -9.97 -1.75 -9.58
N ASP A 50 -10.39 -0.77 -10.37
CA ASP A 50 -9.87 -0.45 -11.70
C ASP A 50 -8.85 0.70 -11.71
N ARG A 51 -8.60 1.33 -10.55
CA ARG A 51 -7.68 2.46 -10.43
C ARG A 51 -6.31 2.07 -10.98
N PRO A 52 -5.76 2.81 -11.96
CA PRO A 52 -4.55 2.42 -12.65
C PRO A 52 -3.36 2.40 -11.68
N ILE A 53 -2.37 1.55 -11.94
CA ILE A 53 -1.20 1.37 -11.08
C ILE A 53 -0.47 2.68 -10.75
N ASN A 54 -0.48 3.66 -11.66
CA ASN A 54 0.15 4.96 -11.44
C ASN A 54 -0.58 5.84 -10.40
N TRP A 55 -1.79 5.47 -10.00
CA TRP A 55 -2.58 6.15 -8.95
C TRP A 55 -2.53 5.39 -7.62
N THR A 56 -1.59 4.46 -7.50
CA THR A 56 -1.41 3.63 -6.32
C THR A 56 -0.10 3.95 -5.64
N SER A 57 -0.01 3.56 -4.38
CA SER A 57 1.22 3.58 -3.59
C SER A 57 1.50 2.17 -3.07
N PRO A 58 2.78 1.79 -2.87
CA PRO A 58 3.11 0.54 -2.21
C PRO A 58 2.51 0.49 -0.79
N HIS A 59 2.04 -0.68 -0.41
CA HIS A 59 1.48 -0.98 0.89
C HIS A 59 2.07 -2.27 1.42
N HIS A 60 2.55 -2.26 2.67
CA HIS A 60 2.98 -3.49 3.32
C HIS A 60 1.78 -4.31 3.80
N VAL A 61 1.66 -5.57 3.36
CA VAL A 61 0.60 -6.50 3.79
C VAL A 61 0.68 -6.74 5.29
N GLU A 62 1.85 -7.17 5.77
CA GLU A 62 2.20 -7.06 7.18
C GLU A 62 2.84 -5.70 7.40
N PHE A 63 2.22 -4.86 8.23
CA PHE A 63 2.71 -3.51 8.46
C PHE A 63 4.15 -3.50 8.95
N TRP A 64 4.98 -2.60 8.40
CA TRP A 64 6.36 -2.43 8.84
C TRP A 64 6.45 -2.12 10.35
N SER A 65 5.51 -1.33 10.88
CA SER A 65 5.42 -1.04 12.31
C SER A 65 5.13 -2.26 13.19
N GLN A 66 4.61 -3.34 12.61
CA GLN A 66 4.32 -4.61 13.27
C GLN A 66 5.39 -5.68 13.02
N GLY A 67 6.49 -5.34 12.34
CA GLY A 67 7.59 -6.28 12.05
C GLY A 67 7.68 -6.71 10.59
N GLY A 68 6.73 -6.30 9.75
CA GLY A 68 6.72 -6.62 8.33
C GLY A 68 7.98 -6.15 7.58
N LYS A 69 8.46 -7.00 6.67
CA LYS A 69 9.65 -6.73 5.86
C LYS A 69 9.31 -5.83 4.68
N SER A 70 10.24 -4.97 4.28
CA SER A 70 10.17 -4.18 3.05
C SER A 70 10.74 -4.96 1.86
N ASN A 71 10.18 -6.14 1.62
CA ASN A 71 10.52 -6.97 0.45
C ASN A 71 9.32 -7.07 -0.49
N LEU A 72 9.58 -7.43 -1.75
CA LEU A 72 8.56 -7.37 -2.80
C LEU A 72 7.36 -8.28 -2.53
N SER A 73 7.54 -9.42 -1.84
CA SER A 73 6.45 -10.33 -1.51
C SER A 73 5.50 -9.78 -0.45
N ASN A 74 5.94 -8.82 0.37
CA ASN A 74 5.13 -8.17 1.39
C ASN A 74 4.51 -6.85 0.92
N LEU A 75 4.64 -6.51 -0.36
CA LEU A 75 4.11 -5.24 -0.90
C LEU A 75 2.94 -5.47 -1.84
N LEU A 76 1.96 -4.57 -1.79
CA LEU A 76 0.84 -4.48 -2.73
C LEU A 76 0.63 -3.04 -3.18
N PRO A 77 0.23 -2.79 -4.43
CA PRO A 77 -0.18 -1.46 -4.85
C PRO A 77 -1.63 -1.18 -4.43
N LEU A 78 -1.84 -0.16 -3.59
CA LEU A 78 -3.18 0.31 -3.20
C LEU A 78 -3.40 1.76 -3.64
N CYS A 79 -4.58 2.05 -4.19
CA CYS A 79 -5.00 3.43 -4.44
C CYS A 79 -5.24 4.16 -3.11
N TYR A 80 -5.21 5.50 -3.11
CA TYR A 80 -5.41 6.30 -1.90
C TYR A 80 -6.64 5.87 -1.06
N PHE A 81 -7.76 5.57 -1.72
CA PHE A 81 -8.99 5.12 -1.06
C PHE A 81 -8.79 3.81 -0.31
N HIS A 82 -8.30 2.75 -0.99
CA HIS A 82 -8.11 1.44 -0.38
C HIS A 82 -6.97 1.45 0.64
N HIS A 83 -5.92 2.23 0.38
CA HIS A 83 -4.84 2.39 1.31
C HIS A 83 -5.34 2.97 2.64
N ARG A 84 -6.20 3.98 2.57
CA ARG A 84 -6.88 4.52 3.75
C ARG A 84 -7.83 3.53 4.41
N GLN A 85 -8.58 2.74 3.64
CA GLN A 85 -9.47 1.72 4.21
C GLN A 85 -8.71 0.68 5.04
N VAL A 86 -7.53 0.27 4.61
CA VAL A 86 -6.71 -0.70 5.36
C VAL A 86 -6.07 -0.07 6.60
N HIS A 87 -5.66 1.20 6.54
CA HIS A 87 -5.06 1.88 7.70
C HIS A 87 -6.07 2.36 8.74
N GLU A 88 -7.26 2.80 8.32
CA GLU A 88 -8.22 3.51 9.18
C GLU A 88 -9.63 2.93 9.12
N GLY A 89 -9.98 2.23 8.05
CA GLY A 89 -11.33 1.72 7.81
C GLY A 89 -11.58 0.31 8.37
N GLY A 90 -10.61 -0.26 9.09
CA GLY A 90 -10.71 -1.60 9.68
C GLY A 90 -10.64 -2.76 8.69
N TRP A 91 -10.37 -2.48 7.41
CA TRP A 91 -10.14 -3.52 6.42
C TRP A 91 -8.82 -4.23 6.69
N GLN A 92 -8.81 -5.55 6.62
CA GLN A 92 -7.60 -6.34 6.78
C GLN A 92 -7.15 -6.87 5.42
N VAL A 93 -5.83 -6.91 5.21
CA VAL A 93 -5.22 -7.58 4.06
C VAL A 93 -4.40 -8.73 4.61
N VAL A 94 -4.81 -9.95 4.30
CA VAL A 94 -4.13 -11.16 4.78
C VAL A 94 -3.60 -11.96 3.61
N ARG A 95 -2.48 -12.65 3.80
CA ARG A 95 -1.98 -13.61 2.81
C ARG A 95 -2.87 -14.85 2.79
N ALA A 96 -3.19 -15.33 1.60
CA ALA A 96 -4.01 -16.52 1.38
C ALA A 96 -3.41 -17.32 0.22
N GLY A 97 -2.56 -18.30 0.53
CA GLY A 97 -1.77 -19.03 -0.46
C GLY A 97 -0.83 -18.10 -1.24
N GLU A 98 -0.85 -18.21 -2.56
CA GLU A 98 -0.11 -17.35 -3.49
C GLU A 98 -0.69 -15.92 -3.61
N GLY A 99 -1.87 -15.68 -3.05
CA GLY A 99 -2.60 -14.43 -3.17
C GLY A 99 -2.78 -13.68 -1.85
N VAL A 100 -3.60 -12.64 -1.92
CA VAL A 100 -4.01 -11.83 -0.77
C VAL A 100 -5.52 -11.74 -0.73
N LYS A 101 -6.09 -11.74 0.48
CA LYS A 101 -7.52 -11.59 0.72
C LYS A 101 -7.78 -10.30 1.48
N PHE A 102 -8.76 -9.55 1.01
CA PHE A 102 -9.27 -8.36 1.69
C PHE A 102 -10.46 -8.78 2.53
N ILE A 103 -10.36 -8.59 3.84
CA ILE A 103 -11.40 -8.93 4.80
C ILE A 103 -12.04 -7.61 5.27
N PRO A 104 -13.37 -7.42 5.09
CA PRO A 104 -14.05 -6.25 5.60
C PRO A 104 -14.08 -6.26 7.13
N PRO A 105 -14.21 -5.09 7.79
CA PRO A 105 -14.36 -5.04 9.24
C PRO A 105 -15.69 -5.70 9.69
N ASP A 106 -15.68 -6.37 10.85
CA ASP A 106 -16.87 -7.02 11.45
C ASP A 106 -18.05 -6.06 11.64
N ARG A 107 -17.73 -4.79 11.89
CA ARG A 107 -18.69 -3.69 11.85
C ARG A 107 -18.29 -2.78 10.71
N VAL A 108 -19.13 -2.67 9.68
CA VAL A 108 -18.97 -1.63 8.67
C VAL A 108 -19.07 -0.30 9.41
N ILE A 109 -17.92 0.34 9.66
CA ILE A 109 -17.90 1.70 10.18
C ILE A 109 -18.53 2.55 9.07
N PRO A 110 -19.76 3.06 9.25
CA PRO A 110 -20.39 3.82 8.18
C PRO A 110 -19.50 5.03 7.92
N LYS A 111 -19.02 5.17 6.68
CA LYS A 111 -18.43 6.44 6.28
C LYS A 111 -19.51 7.50 6.49
N ARG A 112 -19.16 8.61 7.15
CA ARG A 112 -19.89 9.85 6.93
C ARG A 112 -19.79 10.13 5.43
N VAL A 113 -20.86 9.87 4.70
CA VAL A 113 -20.98 10.28 3.31
C VAL A 113 -20.92 11.80 3.34
N ARG A 114 -20.06 12.41 2.52
CA ARG A 114 -20.17 13.85 2.28
C ARG A 114 -21.51 14.05 1.60
N GLY A 115 -22.50 14.56 2.33
CA GLY A 115 -23.81 14.87 1.77
C GLY A 115 -23.66 15.86 0.62
N PRO A 116 -24.52 15.78 -0.41
CA PRO A 116 -24.52 16.76 -1.50
C PRO A 116 -24.83 18.15 -0.91
N GLY A 117 -23.87 19.08 -0.95
CA GLY A 117 -24.06 20.45 -0.47
C GLY A 117 -22.85 21.17 0.14
N MET A 118 -21.74 20.47 0.41
CA MET A 118 -20.55 21.11 0.99
C MET A 118 -19.77 21.89 -0.08
N ARG A 119 -19.99 23.21 -0.17
CA ARG A 119 -19.17 24.12 -0.99
C ARG A 119 -17.78 24.25 -0.37
N TRP A 120 -16.75 24.18 -1.19
CA TRP A 120 -15.37 24.43 -0.78
C TRP A 120 -15.25 25.90 -0.39
N ALA A 121 -14.90 26.20 0.86
CA ALA A 121 -14.39 27.52 1.20
C ALA A 121 -13.04 27.68 0.47
N ALA A 122 -12.92 28.77 -0.29
CA ALA A 122 -11.74 29.17 -1.05
C ALA A 122 -10.55 29.47 -0.14
#